data_AF-B6Z2H5-F1
#
_entry.id   AF-B6Z2H5-F1
#
_cell.length_a   1.000
_cell.length_b   1.000
_cell.length_c   1.000
_cell.angle_alpha   90.00
_cell.angle_beta   90.00
_cell.angle_gamma   90.00
#
_symmetry.space_group_name_H-M   'P 1'
#
loop_
_entity.id
_entity.type
_entity.pdbx_description
1 polymer ?
#
loop_
_entity_poly.entity_id
_entity_poly.type
_entity_poly.pdbx_seq_one_letter_code
_entity_poly.pdbx_strand_id
1 'polypeptide(L)'
;NTGHELGHKKGKGERWLAKFVLAPCAYGHFFIEHNKGHHRDVATPEDPASSRMGESIWKFVLREIPGAARRAWKLERERLESRGKSVWSLDNEIIQPAIITAVAWGTTLALFGIGILPYILGTAFWGAFQLTSANYIEHYG
;
A
#
# COMPACT_ATOMS: atom_id res chain seq x y z
N ASN A 1 10.71 1.86 3.45
CA ASN A 1 11.84 1.30 2.69
C ASN A 1 11.92 -0.22 2.74
N THR A 2 12.04 -0.87 3.89
CA THR A 2 12.16 -2.34 3.96
C THR A 2 11.05 -3.10 3.22
N GLY A 3 9.77 -2.73 3.42
CA GLY A 3 8.65 -3.34 2.69
C GLY A 3 8.68 -3.11 1.17
N HIS A 4 9.21 -1.96 0.74
CA HIS A 4 9.41 -1.62 -0.68
C HIS A 4 10.50 -2.51 -1.29
N GLU A 5 11.69 -2.57 -0.67
CA GLU A 5 12.82 -3.37 -1.17
C GLU A 5 12.51 -4.88 -1.21
N LEU A 6 11.84 -5.39 -0.17
CA LEU A 6 11.37 -6.78 -0.12
C LEU A 6 10.29 -7.05 -1.17
N GLY A 7 9.45 -6.05 -1.45
CA GLY A 7 8.39 -6.11 -2.44
C GLY A 7 8.90 -6.40 -3.87
N HIS A 8 10.09 -5.90 -4.20
CA HIS A 8 10.75 -6.13 -5.49
C HIS A 8 11.35 -7.52 -5.65
N LYS A 9 11.55 -8.25 -4.55
CA LYS A 9 12.15 -9.58 -4.61
C LYS A 9 11.15 -10.59 -5.22
N LYS A 10 11.71 -11.56 -5.94
CA LYS A 10 10.93 -12.62 -6.61
C LYS A 10 10.59 -13.80 -5.69
N GLY A 11 11.35 -13.98 -4.61
CA GLY A 11 11.17 -15.08 -3.68
C GLY A 11 9.88 -14.97 -2.87
N LYS A 12 9.26 -16.11 -2.58
CA LYS A 12 7.99 -16.16 -1.84
C LYS A 12 8.15 -15.66 -0.40
N GLY A 13 9.28 -15.94 0.24
CA GLY A 13 9.56 -15.53 1.62
C GLY A 13 9.64 -14.01 1.75
N GLU A 14 10.41 -13.37 0.86
CA GLU A 14 10.58 -11.91 0.84
C GLU A 14 9.28 -11.19 0.54
N ARG A 15 8.45 -11.71 -0.36
CA ARG A 15 7.11 -11.17 -0.63
C ARG A 15 6.19 -11.26 0.57
N TRP A 16 6.25 -12.35 1.34
CA TRP A 16 5.53 -12.45 2.61
C TRP A 16 6.07 -11.47 3.64
N LEU A 17 7.40 -11.35 3.77
CA LEU A 17 8.01 -10.36 4.65
C LEU A 17 7.59 -8.93 4.27
N ALA A 18 7.49 -8.60 2.98
CA ALA A 18 6.96 -7.31 2.53
C ALA A 18 5.51 -7.09 3.03
N LYS A 19 4.64 -8.11 2.90
CA LYS A 19 3.27 -8.07 3.40
C LYS A 19 3.22 -7.88 4.92
N PHE A 20 4.06 -8.59 5.67
CA PHE A 20 4.16 -8.42 7.14
C PHE A 20 4.66 -7.03 7.54
N VAL A 21 5.66 -6.49 6.84
CA VAL A 21 6.22 -5.16 7.14
C VAL A 21 5.23 -4.03 6.80
N LEU A 22 4.41 -4.19 5.76
CA LEU A 22 3.42 -3.19 5.35
C LEU A 22 2.12 -3.26 6.17
N ALA A 23 1.80 -4.41 6.75
CA ALA A 23 0.53 -4.64 7.45
C ALA A 23 0.30 -3.71 8.67
N PRO A 24 1.28 -3.42 9.56
CA PRO A 24 1.06 -2.51 10.68
C PRO A 24 0.57 -1.12 10.27
N CYS A 25 0.97 -0.65 9.08
CA CYS A 25 0.56 0.64 8.54
C CYS A 25 -0.72 0.59 7.69
N ALA A 26 -1.41 -0.56 7.64
CA ALA A 26 -2.55 -0.80 6.74
C ALA A 26 -2.26 -0.49 5.26
N TYR A 27 -0.99 -0.57 4.84
CA TYR A 27 -0.52 -0.10 3.53
C TYR A 27 -0.12 -1.28 2.60
N GLY A 28 -0.72 -2.45 2.80
CA GLY A 28 -0.39 -3.67 2.05
C GLY A 28 -0.70 -3.60 0.54
N HIS A 29 -1.65 -2.74 0.14
CA HIS A 29 -1.99 -2.52 -1.27
C HIS A 29 -0.83 -1.91 -2.08
N PHE A 30 0.11 -1.21 -1.42
CA PHE A 30 1.33 -0.68 -2.02
C PHE A 30 2.12 -1.76 -2.76
N PHE A 31 2.16 -2.99 -2.24
CA PHE A 31 2.86 -4.09 -2.90
C PHE A 31 2.34 -4.37 -4.33
N ILE A 32 1.06 -4.15 -4.58
CA ILE A 32 0.46 -4.30 -5.90
C ILE A 32 0.62 -3.05 -6.72
N GLU A 33 0.25 -1.90 -6.15
CA GLU A 33 0.36 -0.62 -6.83
C GLU A 33 1.77 -0.43 -7.36
N HIS A 34 2.75 -0.49 -6.45
CA HIS A 34 4.10 -0.05 -6.76
C HIS A 34 4.70 -0.93 -7.85
N ASN A 35 4.62 -2.25 -7.67
CA ASN A 35 5.26 -3.24 -8.52
C ASN A 35 4.57 -3.45 -9.87
N LYS A 36 3.24 -3.33 -9.95
CA LYS A 36 2.46 -3.65 -11.16
C LYS A 36 1.84 -2.42 -11.83
N GLY A 37 1.76 -1.31 -11.10
CA GLY A 37 1.19 -0.04 -11.53
C GLY A 37 2.27 1.02 -11.71
N HIS A 38 2.82 1.55 -10.62
CA HIS A 38 3.74 2.69 -10.66
C HIS A 38 4.93 2.46 -11.60
N HIS A 39 5.67 1.35 -11.47
CA HIS A 39 6.79 1.07 -12.38
C HIS A 39 6.42 1.02 -13.87
N ARG A 40 5.17 0.70 -14.20
CA ARG A 40 4.71 0.64 -15.58
C ARG A 40 4.39 2.03 -16.14
N ASP A 41 3.76 2.88 -15.34
CA ASP A 41 3.19 4.15 -15.79
C ASP A 41 3.90 5.37 -15.14
N VAL A 42 5.06 5.19 -14.50
CA VAL A 42 5.83 6.25 -13.83
C VAL A 42 6.07 7.44 -14.76
N ALA A 43 5.95 8.65 -14.22
CA ALA A 43 6.02 9.93 -14.92
C ALA A 43 4.94 10.13 -16.01
N THR A 44 3.84 9.37 -15.97
CA THR A 44 2.66 9.61 -16.82
C THR A 44 1.49 10.14 -15.99
N PRO A 45 0.48 10.80 -16.62
CA PRO A 45 -0.70 11.28 -15.91
C PRO A 45 -1.49 10.19 -15.16
N GLU A 46 -1.30 8.93 -15.56
CA GLU A 46 -2.06 7.76 -15.10
C GLU A 46 -1.47 7.16 -13.82
N ASP A 47 -0.26 7.57 -13.45
CA ASP A 47 0.40 7.15 -12.23
C ASP A 47 0.05 8.06 -11.05
N PRO A 48 -0.69 7.58 -10.04
CA PRO A 48 -0.99 8.36 -8.86
C PRO A 48 0.28 8.72 -8.06
N ALA A 49 1.35 7.92 -8.15
CA ALA A 49 2.59 8.07 -7.41
C ALA A 49 3.61 9.02 -8.06
N SER A 50 3.31 9.59 -9.23
CA SER A 50 4.12 10.66 -9.84
C SER A 50 3.53 12.02 -9.46
N SER A 51 4.35 12.89 -8.85
CA SER A 51 3.90 14.22 -8.41
C SER A 51 3.98 15.20 -9.59
N ARG A 52 2.99 16.09 -9.68
CA ARG A 52 2.89 17.01 -10.82
C ARG A 52 3.69 18.27 -10.55
N MET A 53 4.24 18.89 -11.60
CA MET A 53 4.86 20.21 -11.48
C MET A 53 3.94 21.22 -10.77
N GLY A 54 4.44 21.80 -9.66
CA GLY A 54 3.71 22.77 -8.85
C GLY A 54 2.68 22.19 -7.87
N GLU A 55 2.58 20.86 -7.77
CA GLU A 55 1.74 20.19 -6.79
C GLU A 55 2.38 20.27 -5.40
N SER A 56 1.65 20.72 -4.38
CA SER A 56 2.15 20.67 -3.01
C SER A 56 2.08 19.25 -2.46
N ILE A 57 2.97 18.90 -1.54
CA ILE A 57 2.98 17.59 -0.87
C ILE A 57 1.59 17.20 -0.32
N TRP A 58 0.83 18.15 0.22
CA TRP A 58 -0.51 17.88 0.76
C TRP A 58 -1.53 17.55 -0.33
N LYS A 59 -1.51 18.26 -1.47
CA LYS A 59 -2.36 17.92 -2.63
C LYS A 59 -1.97 16.56 -3.19
N PHE A 60 -0.67 16.30 -3.27
CA PHE A 60 -0.14 15.02 -3.70
C PHE A 60 -0.61 13.87 -2.80
N VAL A 61 -0.43 13.95 -1.48
CA VAL A 61 -0.85 12.91 -0.53
C VAL A 61 -2.36 12.63 -0.63
N LEU A 62 -3.19 13.67 -0.73
CA LEU A 62 -4.64 13.53 -0.87
C LEU A 62 -5.05 12.88 -2.21
N ARG A 63 -4.22 12.95 -3.24
CA ARG A 63 -4.42 12.31 -4.55
C ARG A 63 -3.83 10.91 -4.60
N GLU A 64 -2.58 10.77 -4.18
CA GLU A 64 -1.74 9.58 -4.29
C GLU A 64 -2.29 8.45 -3.42
N ILE A 65 -2.45 8.63 -2.11
CA ILE A 65 -2.85 7.55 -1.21
C ILE A 65 -4.16 6.86 -1.65
N PRO A 66 -5.27 7.59 -1.85
CA PRO A 66 -6.51 6.94 -2.28
C PRO A 66 -6.47 6.53 -3.77
N GLY A 67 -5.66 7.19 -4.60
CA GLY A 67 -5.45 6.81 -6.00
C GLY A 67 -4.72 5.47 -6.12
N ALA A 68 -3.64 5.31 -5.37
CA ALA A 68 -2.82 4.11 -5.23
C ALA A 68 -3.66 2.92 -4.75
N ALA A 69 -4.47 3.11 -3.70
CA ALA A 69 -5.36 2.06 -3.20
C ALA A 69 -6.39 1.60 -4.25
N ARG A 70 -7.04 2.54 -4.96
CA ARG A 70 -8.01 2.20 -6.01
C ARG A 70 -7.37 1.49 -7.19
N ARG A 71 -6.20 1.98 -7.63
CA ARG A 71 -5.46 1.39 -8.74
C ARG A 71 -4.93 0.00 -8.40
N ALA A 72 -4.39 -0.19 -7.19
CA ALA A 72 -4.00 -1.50 -6.69
C ALA A 72 -5.16 -2.50 -6.72
N TRP A 73 -6.33 -2.11 -6.21
CA TRP A 73 -7.51 -2.98 -6.21
C TRP A 73 -7.95 -3.36 -7.63
N LYS A 74 -7.94 -2.40 -8.56
CA LYS A 74 -8.26 -2.65 -9.98
C LYS A 74 -7.29 -3.67 -10.59
N LEU A 75 -5.98 -3.46 -10.45
CA LEU A 75 -4.94 -4.34 -10.99
C LEU A 75 -5.02 -5.75 -10.40
N GLU A 76 -5.29 -5.85 -9.10
CA GLU A 76 -5.39 -7.14 -8.43
C GLU A 76 -6.65 -7.91 -8.81
N ARG A 77 -7.78 -7.19 -8.97
CA ARG A 77 -9.00 -7.77 -9.51
C ARG A 77 -8.77 -8.34 -10.90
N GLU A 78 -8.17 -7.58 -11.82
CA GLU A 78 -7.87 -8.03 -13.18
C GLU A 78 -6.98 -9.30 -13.18
N ARG A 79 -6.00 -9.37 -12.27
CA ARG A 79 -5.15 -10.56 -12.10
C ARG A 79 -5.92 -11.78 -11.60
N LEU A 80 -6.92 -11.59 -10.74
CA LEU A 80 -7.72 -12.69 -10.19
C LEU A 80 -8.77 -13.17 -11.19
N GLU A 81 -9.44 -12.24 -11.86
CA GLU A 81 -10.44 -12.53 -12.91
C GLU A 81 -9.80 -13.30 -14.07
N SER A 82 -8.62 -12.89 -14.53
CA SER A 82 -7.86 -13.63 -15.57
C SER A 82 -7.44 -15.05 -15.15
N ARG A 83 -7.54 -15.38 -13.86
CA ARG A 83 -7.28 -16.73 -13.31
C ARG A 83 -8.57 -17.46 -12.89
N GLY A 84 -9.74 -16.90 -13.18
CA GLY A 84 -11.03 -17.46 -12.76
C GLY A 84 -11.22 -17.48 -11.24
N LYS A 85 -10.56 -16.59 -10.50
CA LYS A 85 -10.61 -16.54 -9.03
C LYS A 85 -11.45 -15.36 -8.54
N SER A 86 -12.14 -15.55 -7.42
CA SER A 86 -12.85 -14.48 -6.73
C SER A 86 -11.89 -13.43 -6.18
N VAL A 87 -12.28 -12.15 -6.25
CA VAL A 87 -11.56 -11.03 -5.61
C VAL A 87 -11.49 -11.17 -4.09
N TRP A 88 -12.39 -11.93 -3.48
CA TRP A 88 -12.42 -12.18 -2.03
C TRP A 88 -11.64 -13.43 -1.60
N SER A 89 -10.94 -14.08 -2.53
CA SER A 89 -10.13 -15.26 -2.23
C SER A 89 -8.84 -14.91 -1.48
N LEU A 90 -8.28 -15.89 -0.77
CA LEU A 90 -6.94 -15.77 -0.16
C LEU A 90 -5.82 -15.66 -1.18
N ASP A 91 -6.09 -15.84 -2.47
CA ASP A 91 -5.14 -15.51 -3.53
C ASP A 91 -4.99 -14.01 -3.74
N ASN A 92 -5.90 -13.17 -3.22
CA ASN A 92 -5.81 -11.72 -3.30
C ASN A 92 -4.69 -11.21 -2.38
N GLU A 93 -3.65 -10.66 -3.01
CA GLU A 93 -2.44 -10.17 -2.36
C GLU A 93 -2.65 -8.86 -1.58
N ILE A 94 -3.82 -8.21 -1.70
CA ILE A 94 -4.27 -7.09 -0.87
C ILE A 94 -5.00 -7.63 0.37
N ILE A 95 -5.81 -8.68 0.22
CA ILE A 95 -6.54 -9.29 1.35
C ILE A 95 -5.57 -9.95 2.33
N GLN A 96 -4.53 -10.64 1.85
CA GLN A 96 -3.54 -11.28 2.71
C GLN A 96 -2.94 -10.33 3.77
N PRO A 97 -2.32 -9.18 3.42
CA PRO A 97 -1.85 -8.23 4.43
C PRO A 97 -2.99 -7.52 5.17
N ALA A 98 -4.17 -7.33 4.57
CA ALA A 98 -5.31 -6.74 5.28
C ALA A 98 -5.79 -7.62 6.45
N ILE A 99 -5.76 -8.95 6.29
CA ILE A 99 -6.02 -9.90 7.38
C ILE A 99 -4.96 -9.74 8.48
N ILE A 100 -3.68 -9.64 8.12
CA ILE A 100 -2.60 -9.41 9.09
C ILE A 100 -2.82 -8.10 9.85
N THR A 101 -3.18 -7.02 9.15
CA THR A 101 -3.53 -5.73 9.76
C THR A 101 -4.70 -5.87 10.73
N ALA A 102 -5.79 -6.51 10.31
CA ALA A 102 -6.98 -6.68 11.15
C ALA A 102 -6.67 -7.47 12.42
N VAL A 103 -5.88 -8.54 12.32
CA VAL A 103 -5.44 -9.33 13.48
C VAL A 103 -4.52 -8.50 14.39
N ALA A 104 -3.54 -7.80 13.83
CA ALA A 104 -2.58 -7.01 14.60
C ALA A 104 -3.26 -5.83 15.34
N TRP A 105 -4.09 -5.08 14.63
CA TRP A 105 -4.84 -3.95 15.19
C TRP A 105 -5.91 -4.44 16.17
N GLY A 106 -6.66 -5.48 15.81
CA GLY A 106 -7.66 -6.09 16.69
C GLY A 106 -7.06 -6.61 17.99
N THR A 107 -5.90 -7.26 17.93
CA THR A 107 -5.18 -7.73 19.12
C THR A 107 -4.71 -6.56 19.97
N THR A 108 -4.12 -5.52 19.37
CA THR A 108 -3.69 -4.31 20.10
C THR A 108 -4.87 -3.61 20.77
N LEU A 109 -6.00 -3.47 20.07
CA LEU A 109 -7.22 -2.88 20.63
C LEU A 109 -7.82 -3.73 21.76
N ALA A 110 -7.79 -5.05 21.64
CA ALA A 110 -8.28 -5.96 22.68
C ALA A 110 -7.43 -5.89 23.96
N LEU A 111 -6.11 -5.71 23.82
CA LEU A 111 -5.18 -5.65 24.96
C LEU A 111 -5.14 -4.28 25.64
N PHE A 112 -5.20 -3.19 24.87
CA PHE A 112 -4.98 -1.82 25.37
C PHE A 112 -6.23 -0.94 25.35
N GLY A 113 -7.36 -1.46 24.85
CA GLY A 113 -8.62 -0.75 24.74
C GLY A 113 -8.67 0.25 23.57
N ILE A 114 -9.85 0.82 23.33
CA ILE A 114 -10.10 1.74 22.19
C ILE A 114 -9.27 3.02 22.25
N GLY A 115 -8.77 3.41 23.44
CA GLY A 115 -7.94 4.61 23.63
C GLY A 115 -6.62 4.58 22.85
N ILE A 116 -6.13 3.41 22.43
CA ILE A 116 -4.93 3.29 21.60
C ILE A 116 -5.19 3.58 20.11
N LEU A 117 -6.45 3.61 19.67
CA LEU A 117 -6.81 3.75 18.26
C LEU A 117 -6.20 5.00 17.60
N PRO A 118 -6.20 6.20 18.21
CA PRO A 118 -5.55 7.37 17.60
C PRO A 118 -4.04 7.17 17.35
N TYR A 119 -3.36 6.41 18.21
CA TYR A 119 -1.94 6.10 18.05
C TYR A 119 -1.70 5.09 16.93
N ILE A 120 -2.55 4.07 16.81
CA ILE A 120 -2.53 3.13 15.68
C ILE A 120 -2.74 3.89 14.36
N LEU A 121 -3.75 4.75 14.29
CA LEU A 121 -4.05 5.52 13.08
C LEU A 121 -2.93 6.53 12.75
N GLY A 122 -2.40 7.22 13.77
CA GLY A 122 -1.30 8.17 13.60
C GLY A 122 -0.02 7.50 13.09
N THR A 123 0.33 6.34 13.64
CA THR A 123 1.51 5.57 13.19
C THR A 123 1.32 5.00 11.79
N ALA A 124 0.13 4.49 11.47
CA ALA A 124 -0.19 3.99 10.14
C ALA A 124 -0.14 5.10 9.07
N PHE A 125 -0.74 6.25 9.38
CA PHE A 125 -0.65 7.43 8.51
C PHE A 125 0.79 7.88 8.33
N TRP A 126 1.58 7.97 9.41
CA TRP A 126 2.97 8.38 9.32
C TRP A 126 3.79 7.43 8.45
N GLY A 127 3.59 6.11 8.59
CA GLY A 127 4.24 5.12 7.72
C GLY A 127 3.88 5.28 6.25
N ALA A 128 2.60 5.44 5.93
CA ALA A 128 2.13 5.71 4.57
C ALA A 128 2.71 7.04 4.03
N PHE A 129 2.63 8.10 4.82
CA PHE A 129 3.13 9.43 4.46
C PHE A 129 4.63 9.42 4.14
N GLN A 130 5.44 8.64 4.85
CA GLN A 130 6.87 8.51 4.55
C GLN A 130 7.12 7.87 3.16
N LEU A 131 6.37 6.83 2.79
CA LEU A 131 6.46 6.25 1.44
C LEU A 131 5.97 7.24 0.37
N THR A 132 4.81 7.87 0.60
CA THR A 132 4.28 8.89 -0.31
C THR A 132 5.25 10.07 -0.45
N SER A 133 5.94 10.47 0.62
CA SER A 133 6.92 11.56 0.56
C SER A 133 8.16 11.19 -0.28
N ALA A 134 8.58 9.91 -0.23
CA ALA A 134 9.64 9.42 -1.12
C ALA A 134 9.18 9.51 -2.59
N ASN A 135 8.00 8.98 -2.92
CA ASN A 135 7.41 9.10 -4.26
C ASN A 135 7.33 10.56 -4.73
N TYR A 136 6.89 11.47 -3.85
CA TYR A 136 6.77 12.89 -4.16
C TYR A 136 8.10 13.50 -4.59
N ILE A 137 9.20 13.19 -3.88
CA ILE A 137 10.53 13.74 -4.13
C ILE A 137 11.17 13.07 -5.35
N GLU A 138 11.06 11.74 -5.46
CA GLU A 138 11.70 10.96 -6.54
C GLU A 138 11.08 11.24 -7.91
N HIS A 139 9.81 11.64 -7.96
CA HIS A 139 9.05 11.82 -9.20
C HIS A 139 8.47 13.23 -9.34
N TYR A 140 9.14 14.24 -8.77
CA TYR A 140 8.69 15.62 -8.87
C TYR A 140 8.91 16.23 -10.24
N GLY A 141 7.80 16.66 -10.86
CA GLY A 141 7.81 17.54 -12.03
C GLY A 141 7.53 16.82 -13.32
#